data_AF-A0A6B0XWD8-F1
#
_entry.id   AF-A0A6B0XWD8-F1
#
_cell.length_a   1.000
_cell.length_b   1.000
_cell.length_c   1.000
_cell.angle_alpha   90.00
_cell.angle_beta   90.00
_cell.angle_gamma   90.00
#
_symmetry.space_group_name_H-M   'P 1'
#
loop_
_entity.id
_entity.type
_entity.pdbx_description
1 polymer ?
#
loop_
_entity_poly.entity_id
_entity_poly.type
_entity_poly.pdbx_seq_one_letter_code
_entity_poly.pdbx_strand_id
1 'polypeptide(L)' 'MTDTILQRCEALGLRLTDQRRVVAAVLEEANDHPDVEKLYARACAVDPGISLATVYR' A
#
# COMPACT_ATOMS: atom_id res chain seq x y z
N MET A 1 -4.18 -19.64 8.01
CA MET A 1 -4.71 -18.38 7.48
C MET A 1 -3.54 -17.62 6.91
N THR A 2 -3.66 -17.02 5.73
CA THR A 2 -2.58 -16.21 5.17
C THR A 2 -2.60 -14.86 5.87
N ASP A 3 -1.48 -14.46 6.47
CA ASP A 3 -1.38 -13.14 7.08
C ASP A 3 -1.45 -12.06 5.99
N THR A 4 -2.24 -11.02 6.24
CA THR A 4 -2.31 -9.83 5.39
C THR A 4 -0.95 -9.13 5.30
N ILE A 5 -0.74 -8.33 4.25
CA ILE A 5 0.47 -7.49 4.10
C ILE A 5 0.68 -6.63 5.36
N LEU A 6 -0.39 -6.06 5.93
CA LEU A 6 -0.31 -5.26 7.15
C LEU A 6 0.22 -6.06 8.34
N GLN A 7 -0.35 -7.25 8.60
CA GLN A 7 0.10 -8.13 9.68
C GLN A 7 1.57 -8.52 9.52
N ARG A 8 2.00 -8.80 8.28
CA ARG A 8 3.40 -9.10 7.97
C ARG A 8 4.31 -7.91 8.24
N CYS A 9 3.91 -6.70 7.87
CA CYS A 9 4.68 -5.48 8.16
C CYS A 9 4.79 -5.20 9.66
N GLU A 10 3.71 -5.41 10.42
CA GLU A 10 3.70 -5.25 11.88
C GLU A 10 4.60 -6.28 12.57
N ALA A 11 4.53 -7.55 12.17
CA ALA A 11 5.37 -8.61 12.70
C ALA A 11 6.87 -8.36 12.45
N LEU A 12 7.21 -7.65 11.37
CA LEU A 12 8.57 -7.23 11.05
C LEU A 12 8.99 -5.91 11.74
N GLY A 13 8.12 -5.31 12.57
CA GLY A 13 8.42 -4.05 13.25
C GLY A 13 8.54 -2.85 12.31
N LEU A 14 7.96 -2.92 11.11
CA LEU A 14 8.00 -1.82 10.15
C LEU A 14 7.11 -0.68 10.63
N ARG A 15 7.61 0.56 10.52
CA ARG A 15 6.80 1.74 10.80
C ARG A 15 5.66 1.84 9.78
N LEU A 16 4.43 1.66 10.24
CA LEU A 16 3.21 1.86 9.44
C LEU A 16 2.66 3.26 9.65
N THR A 17 2.94 4.14 8.69
CA THR A 17 2.22 5.42 8.54
C THR A 17 0.88 5.18 7.87
N ASP A 18 -0.03 6.14 7.92
CA ASP A 18 -1.36 6.01 7.29
C ASP A 18 -1.24 5.82 5.77
N GLN A 19 -0.31 6.53 5.12
CA GLN A 19 0.02 6.31 3.71
C GLN A 19 0.48 4.87 3.41
N ARG A 20 1.31 4.28 4.27
CA ARG A 20 1.75 2.88 4.10
C ARG A 20 0.59 1.90 4.29
N ARG A 21 -0.36 2.21 5.17
CA ARG A 21 -1.56 1.40 5.35
C ARG A 21 -2.44 1.41 4.10
N VAL A 22 -2.63 2.58 3.49
CA VAL A 22 -3.38 2.72 2.24
C VAL A 22 -2.72 1.93 1.11
N VAL A 23 -1.40 2.10 0.91
CA VAL A 23 -0.67 1.35 -0.15
C VAL A 23 -0.77 -0.15 0.07
N ALA A 24 -0.61 -0.62 1.31
CA ALA A 24 -0.74 -2.04 1.65
C ALA A 24 -2.15 -2.58 1.38
N ALA A 25 -3.20 -1.83 1.75
CA ALA A 25 -4.58 -2.24 1.51
C ALA A 25 -4.90 -2.32 0.00
N VAL A 26 -4.48 -1.33 -0.78
CA VAL A 26 -4.65 -1.33 -2.24
C VAL A 26 -3.94 -2.51 -2.90
N LEU A 27 -2.75 -2.88 -2.41
CA LEU A 27 -2.02 -4.06 -2.88
C LEU A 27 -2.72 -5.37 -2.48
N GLU A 28 -3.25 -5.45 -1.27
CA GLU A 28 -3.96 -6.64 -0.77
C GLU A 28 -5.25 -6.90 -1.57
N GLU A 29 -5.98 -5.84 -1.94
CA GLU A 29 -7.23 -5.92 -2.69
C GLU A 29 -7.03 -6.10 -4.20
N ALA A 30 -5.80 -5.90 -4.69
CA ALA A 30 -5.49 -6.03 -6.11
C ALA A 30 -5.51 -7.51 -6.54
N ASN A 31 -6.53 -7.86 -7.33
CA ASN A 31 -6.60 -9.16 -8.01
C ASN A 31 -5.83 -9.19 -9.34
N ASP A 32 -5.23 -8.06 -9.72
CA ASP A 32 -4.39 -7.90 -10.90
C ASP A 32 -2.93 -7.57 -10.50
N HIS A 33 -2.08 -7.33 -11.50
CA HIS A 33 -0.69 -6.92 -11.30
C HIS A 33 -0.52 -5.46 -11.71
N PRO A 34 -0.90 -4.48 -10.85
CA PRO A 34 -0.76 -3.08 -11.19
C PRO A 34 0.72 -2.71 -11.30
N ASP A 35 1.05 -1.90 -12.30
CA ASP A 35 2.30 -1.15 -12.30
C ASP A 35 2.25 -0.03 -11.25
N VAL A 36 3.37 0.68 -11.09
CA VAL A 36 3.49 1.72 -10.07
C VAL A 36 2.53 2.89 -10.33
N GLU A 37 2.28 3.24 -11.59
CA GLU A 37 1.36 4.34 -11.93
C GLU A 37 -0.09 3.99 -11.57
N LYS A 38 -0.53 2.76 -11.86
CA LYS A 38 -1.85 2.26 -11.43
C LYS A 38 -1.96 2.17 -9.92
N LEU A 39 -0.93 1.67 -9.25
CA LEU A 39 -0.92 1.58 -7.79
C LEU A 39 -1.02 2.97 -7.17
N TYR A 40 -0.26 3.93 -7.69
CA TYR A 40 -0.35 5.33 -7.28
C TYR A 40 -1.73 5.91 -7.52
N ALA A 41 -2.32 5.72 -8.70
CA ALA A 41 -3.66 6.22 -9.00
C ALA A 41 -4.71 5.66 -8.03
N ARG A 42 -4.64 4.37 -7.71
CA ARG A 42 -5.54 3.72 -6.74
C ARG A 42 -5.33 4.24 -5.32
N ALA A 43 -4.08 4.36 -4.88
CA ALA A 43 -3.75 4.88 -3.55
C ALA A 43 -4.15 6.35 -3.39
N CYS A 44 -3.93 7.18 -4.41
CA CYS A 44 -4.28 8.60 -4.42
C CYS A 44 -5.80 8.83 -4.43
N ALA A 45 -6.57 7.91 -5.02
CA ALA A 45 -8.03 7.93 -4.92
C ALA A 45 -8.55 7.71 -3.49
N VAL A 46 -7.76 7.06 -2.62
CA VAL A 46 -8.08 6.85 -1.20
C VAL A 46 -7.50 7.98 -0.33
N ASP A 47 -6.24 8.34 -0.57
CA ASP A 47 -5.53 9.42 0.13
C ASP A 47 -4.77 10.32 -0.87
N PRO A 48 -5.32 11.51 -1.20
CA PRO A 48 -4.69 12.47 -2.11
C PRO A 48 -3.33 13.02 -1.65
N GLY A 49 -2.96 12.80 -0.38
CA GLY A 49 -1.65 13.18 0.17
C GLY A 49 -0.53 12.20 -0.19
N ILE A 50 -0.85 11.04 -0.76
CA ILE A 50 0.16 10.07 -1.22
C ILE A 50 0.83 10.63 -2.48
N SER A 51 2.16 10.64 -2.49
CA SER A 51 2.96 11.01 -3.66
C SER A 51 3.43 9.77 -4.41
N LEU A 52 3.74 9.91 -5.70
CA LEU A 52 4.35 8.83 -6.48
C LEU A 52 5.68 8.35 -5.85
N ALA A 53 6.47 9.28 -5.30
CA ALA A 53 7.71 8.95 -4.58
C ALA A 53 7.48 8.14 -3.30
N THR A 54 6.31 8.28 -2.65
CA THR A 54 5.93 7.45 -1.49
C THR A 54 5.65 6.02 -1.95
N VAL A 55 5.01 5.82 -3.10
CA VAL A 55 4.69 4.48 -3.62
C VAL A 55 5.94 3.70 -4.01
N TYR A 56 6.99 4.38 -4.50
CA TYR A 56 8.27 3.76 -4.84
C TYR A 56 9.14 3.36 -3.63
N ARG A 57 8.88 3.86 -2.41
CA ARG A 57 9.79 3.75 -1.25
C ARG A 57 9.37 2.67 -0.26
#